data_AF-A0A3P5XLU6-F1
#
_entry.id   AF-A0A3P5XLU6-F1
#
_cell.length_a   1.000
_cell.length_b   1.000
_cell.length_c   1.000
_cell.angle_alpha   90.00
_cell.angle_beta   90.00
_cell.angle_gamma   90.00
#
_symmetry.space_group_name_H-M   'P 1'
#
loop_
_entity.id
_entity.type
_entity.pdbx_description
1 polymer ?
#
loop_
_entity_poly.entity_id
_entity_poly.type
_entity_poly.pdbx_seq_one_letter_code
_entity_poly.pdbx_strand_id
1 'polypeptide(L)' 'MNTIKNRLRALRNQKGLTQDELVSELNSKLNDGEKPITKMTVSNWENNKHAIKPDKAQALADYFGVRE' A
#
# COMPACT_ATOMS: atom_id res chain seq x y z
N MET A 1 11.32 7.33 19.99
CA MET A 1 12.05 7.53 18.72
C MET A 1 11.32 6.73 17.65
N ASN A 2 10.40 7.39 16.94
CA ASN A 2 9.41 6.73 16.09
C ASN A 2 10.09 6.21 14.81
N THR A 3 10.44 4.93 14.85
CA THR A 3 10.97 4.13 13.75
C THR A 3 10.08 4.32 12.52
N ILE A 4 10.59 5.04 11.52
CA ILE A 4 10.05 5.12 10.16
C ILE A 4 10.29 3.75 9.48
N LYS A 5 9.75 2.68 10.05
CA LYS A 5 9.78 1.33 9.46
C LYS A 5 8.38 1.06 8.94
N ASN A 6 8.25 1.19 7.62
CA ASN A 6 7.05 0.99 6.81
C ASN A 6 5.94 2.03 6.97
N ARG A 7 6.09 3.15 6.23
CA ARG A 7 5.04 4.14 5.97
C ARG A 7 3.71 3.46 5.62
N LEU A 8 3.72 2.42 4.77
CA LEU A 8 2.51 1.67 4.41
C LEU A 8 1.77 1.06 5.61
N ARG A 9 2.51 0.40 6.51
CA ARG A 9 1.93 -0.23 7.72
C ARG A 9 1.38 0.81 8.68
N ALA A 10 2.10 1.93 8.84
CA ALA A 10 1.65 3.03 9.67
C ALA A 10 0.37 3.66 9.14
N LEU A 11 0.31 3.96 7.83
CA LEU A 11 -0.85 4.52 7.15
C LEU A 11 -2.07 3.59 7.24
N ARG A 12 -1.85 2.29 7.01
CA ARG A 12 -2.89 1.27 7.14
C ARG A 12 -3.46 1.21 8.57
N ASN A 13 -2.60 1.22 9.60
CA ASN A 13 -3.05 1.23 10.99
C ASN A 13 -3.74 2.56 11.38
N GLN A 14 -3.26 3.70 10.88
CA GLN A 14 -3.92 5.00 11.12
C GLN A 14 -5.34 5.06 10.54
N LYS A 15 -5.57 4.45 9.38
CA LYS A 15 -6.90 4.32 8.78
C LYS A 15 -7.73 3.15 9.35
N GLY A 16 -7.16 2.29 10.19
CA GLY A 16 -7.84 1.09 10.70
C GLY A 16 -8.13 0.03 9.63
N LEU A 17 -7.40 0.05 8.51
CA LEU A 17 -7.64 -0.84 7.38
C LEU A 17 -6.96 -2.21 7.57
N THR A 18 -7.60 -3.26 7.06
CA THR A 18 -6.93 -4.55 6.93
C THR A 18 -6.09 -4.58 5.66
N GLN A 19 -5.16 -5.53 5.56
CA GLN A 19 -4.41 -5.73 4.33
C GLN A 19 -5.31 -6.13 3.16
N ASP A 20 -6.46 -6.77 3.44
CA ASP A 20 -7.41 -7.18 2.40
C ASP A 20 -8.11 -5.96 1.79
N GLU A 21 -8.62 -5.10 2.65
CA GLU A 21 -9.29 -3.85 2.27
C GLU A 21 -8.37 -2.98 1.43
N LEU A 22 -7.12 -2.81 1.88
CA LEU A 22 -6.12 -2.07 1.14
C LEU A 22 -5.84 -2.69 -0.25
N VAL A 23 -5.77 -4.01 -0.32
CA VAL A 23 -5.58 -4.73 -1.58
C VAL A 23 -6.78 -4.53 -2.51
N SER A 24 -8.00 -4.62 -1.98
CA SER A 24 -9.24 -4.43 -2.74
C SER A 24 -9.31 -3.03 -3.33
N GLU A 25 -9.08 -2.01 -2.51
CA GLU A 25 -9.07 -0.60 -2.95
C GLU A 25 -8.00 -0.34 -4.00
N LEU A 26 -6.79 -0.87 -3.80
CA LEU A 26 -5.74 -0.71 -4.79
C LEU A 26 -6.07 -1.44 -6.09
N ASN A 27 -6.56 -2.67 -6.02
CA ASN A 27 -7.00 -3.44 -7.20
C ASN A 27 -8.12 -2.74 -7.94
N SER A 28 -9.05 -2.10 -7.23
CA SER A 28 -10.12 -1.32 -7.85
C SER A 28 -9.61 -0.08 -8.59
N LYS A 29 -8.43 0.44 -8.23
CA LYS A 29 -7.73 1.51 -8.95
C LYS A 29 -6.78 1.01 -10.04
N LEU A 30 -6.53 -0.30 -10.14
CA LEU A 30 -5.70 -0.85 -11.22
C LEU A 30 -6.50 -0.89 -12.51
N ASN A 31 -5.83 -0.56 -13.62
CA ASN A 31 -6.38 -0.76 -14.95
C ASN A 31 -6.32 -2.25 -15.35
N ASP A 32 -7.18 -2.66 -16.29
CA ASP A 32 -7.41 -4.04 -16.75
C ASP A 32 -6.14 -4.80 -17.25
N GLY A 33 -5.01 -4.11 -17.44
CA GLY A 33 -3.73 -4.69 -17.84
C GLY A 33 -2.69 -4.86 -16.72
N GLU A 34 -2.96 -4.38 -15.51
CA GLU A 34 -2.02 -4.44 -14.38
C GLU A 34 -2.19 -5.73 -13.57
N LYS A 35 -1.08 -6.27 -13.06
CA LYS A 35 -1.15 -7.43 -12.15
C LYS A 35 -1.87 -7.04 -10.86
N PRO A 36 -2.88 -7.83 -10.43
CA PRO A 36 -3.58 -7.57 -9.19
C PRO A 36 -2.62 -7.70 -8.01
N ILE A 37 -2.82 -6.83 -7.03
CA ILE A 37 -2.09 -6.84 -5.78
C ILE A 37 -2.73 -7.90 -4.89
N THR A 38 -1.91 -8.60 -4.11
CA THR A 38 -2.38 -9.61 -3.15
C THR A 38 -1.95 -9.23 -1.74
N LYS A 39 -2.60 -9.82 -0.73
CA LYS A 39 -2.21 -9.67 0.68
C LYS A 39 -0.72 -9.92 0.92
N MET A 40 -0.16 -10.96 0.29
CA MET A 40 1.28 -11.25 0.35
C MET A 40 2.13 -10.10 -0.20
N THR A 41 1.70 -9.48 -1.29
CA THR A 41 2.41 -8.34 -1.91
C THR A 41 2.45 -7.16 -0.96
N VAL A 42 1.30 -6.81 -0.35
CA VAL A 42 1.21 -5.77 0.69
C VAL A 42 2.06 -6.12 1.92
N SER A 43 2.02 -7.36 2.41
CA SER A 43 2.90 -7.82 3.49
C SER A 43 4.39 -7.63 3.17
N ASN A 44 4.80 -7.94 1.94
CA ASN A 44 6.17 -7.77 1.51
C ASN A 44 6.56 -6.28 1.45
N TRP A 45 5.66 -5.41 0.99
CA TRP A 45 5.84 -3.96 1.02
C TRP A 45 5.93 -3.43 2.45
N GLU A 46 5.04 -3.87 3.35
CA GLU A 46 5.04 -3.56 4.78
C GLU A 46 6.24 -4.13 5.56
N ASN A 47 7.07 -4.94 4.93
CA ASN A 47 8.34 -5.43 5.47
C ASN A 47 9.56 -4.91 4.69
N ASN A 48 9.36 -3.99 3.73
CA ASN A 48 10.40 -3.53 2.80
C ASN A 48 11.13 -4.68 2.06
N LYS A 49 10.52 -5.87 1.98
CA LYS A 49 11.06 -7.03 1.25
C LYS A 49 10.97 -6.85 -0.26
N HIS A 50 10.05 -6.00 -0.73
CA HIS A 50 9.86 -5.71 -2.14
C HIS A 50 9.66 -4.20 -2.30
N ALA A 51 10.34 -3.60 -3.28
CA ALA A 51 10.11 -2.20 -3.61
C ALA A 51 8.69 -2.02 -4.15
N ILE A 52 7.99 -1.01 -3.65
CA ILE A 52 6.71 -0.59 -4.20
C ILE A 52 7.02 0.13 -5.52
N LYS A 53 6.40 -0.27 -6.62
CA LYS A 53 6.50 0.48 -7.87
C LYS A 53 5.97 1.90 -7.66
N PRO A 54 6.56 2.92 -8.29
CA PRO A 54 6.13 4.32 -8.12
C PRO A 54 4.64 4.51 -8.43
N ASP A 55 4.12 3.82 -9.45
CA ASP A 55 2.70 3.85 -9.81
C ASP A 55 1.76 3.45 -8.65
N LYS A 56 2.08 2.32 -7.99
CA LYS A 56 1.32 1.84 -6.84
C LYS A 56 1.57 2.68 -5.59
N ALA A 57 2.78 3.21 -5.42
CA ALA A 57 3.09 4.14 -4.34
C ALA A 57 2.29 5.45 -4.48
N GLN A 58 2.10 5.93 -5.72
CA GLN A 58 1.27 7.09 -6.02
C GLN A 58 -0.20 6.80 -5.68
N ALA A 59 -0.73 5.65 -6.10
CA ALA A 59 -2.10 5.24 -5.78
C ALA A 59 -2.33 5.12 -4.26
N LEU A 60 -1.34 4.58 -3.54
CA LEU A 60 -1.31 4.53 -2.08
C LEU A 60 -1.28 5.93 -1.47
N ALA A 61 -0.40 6.80 -1.95
CA ALA A 61 -0.28 8.18 -1.48
C ALA A 61 -1.58 8.96 -1.67
N ASP A 62 -2.22 8.79 -2.83
CA ASP A 62 -3.50 9.39 -3.18
C ASP A 62 -4.64 8.85 -2.32
N TYR A 63 -4.69 7.52 -2.13
CA TYR A 63 -5.68 6.85 -1.27
C TYR A 63 -5.56 7.28 0.21
N PHE A 64 -4.34 7.35 0.72
CA PHE A 64 -4.08 7.77 2.10
C PHE A 64 -4.03 9.28 2.27
N GLY A 65 -4.07 10.07 1.19
CA GLY A 65 -3.96 11.52 1.21
C GLY A 65 -2.60 12.05 1.69
N VAL A 66 -1.56 11.23 1.66
CA VAL A 66 -0.19 11.62 2.01
C VAL A 66 0.54 12.06 0.76
N ARG A 67 0.54 13.36 0.49
CA ARG A 67 1.46 13.99 -0.46
C ARG A 67 2.79 14.22 0.27
N GLU A 68 3.90 13.73 -0.31
CA GLU A 68 5.25 14.11 0.14
C GLU A 68 5.53 15.60 -0.08
#